data_AF-A0A117R7R1-F1
#
_entry.id   AF-A0A117R7R1-F1
#
_cell.length_a   1.000
_cell.length_b   1.000
_cell.length_c   1.000
_cell.angle_alpha   90.00
_cell.angle_beta   90.00
_cell.angle_gamma   90.00
#
_symmetry.space_group_name_H-M   'P 1'
#
loop_
_entity.id
_entity.type
_entity.pdbx_description
1 polymer ?
#
loop_
_entity_poly.entity_id
_entity_poly.type
_entity_poly.pdbx_seq_one_letter_code
_entity_poly.pdbx_strand_id
1 'polypeptide(L)'
;MTEHIEGGFETGTVVYDPRSDKVGEYQGKAGPHALLRPLGGGREWEARPELLRPATPTERLTASLRAANSRSLHGGPPTPVRDCAACADLAGLRDAARARHDGSAETDANVLLRRHQRRYHTAFLGLPEYTAAEYTAAEYEMSCTHCPAASGTRPGPAEIEEWQSGHARETGHTRYRRAFTEYAAPNRPER
;
A
#
# COMPACT_ATOMS: atom_id res chain seq x y z
N MET A 1 9.60 -35.22 7.29
CA MET A 1 10.67 -35.69 6.39
C MET A 1 11.70 -34.60 6.38
N THR A 2 12.73 -34.80 7.21
CA THR A 2 13.77 -33.84 7.53
C THR A 2 14.81 -33.79 6.42
N GLU A 3 15.34 -32.58 6.22
CA GLU A 3 16.72 -32.26 5.84
C GLU A 3 17.19 -32.53 4.40
N HIS A 4 17.42 -31.43 3.69
CA HIS A 4 18.71 -31.24 3.02
C HIS A 4 19.34 -29.93 3.52
N ILE A 5 19.97 -30.03 4.69
CA ILE A 5 21.05 -29.13 5.09
C ILE A 5 22.28 -29.59 4.28
N GLU A 6 22.52 -28.93 3.15
CA GLU A 6 23.85 -28.89 2.53
C GLU A 6 24.28 -27.43 2.41
N GLY A 7 24.62 -26.84 3.57
CA GLY A 7 25.45 -25.65 3.71
C GLY A 7 24.85 -24.33 3.19
N GLY A 8 23.57 -24.08 3.39
CA GLY A 8 22.92 -22.80 3.07
C GLY A 8 21.50 -22.73 3.60
N PHE A 9 21.01 -21.53 3.89
CA PHE A 9 19.71 -21.19 4.49
C PHE A 9 18.51 -21.98 3.90
N GLU A 10 17.42 -22.08 4.66
CA GLU A 10 16.15 -22.61 4.14
C GLU A 10 15.51 -21.63 3.15
N THR A 11 14.85 -22.15 2.11
CA THR A 11 14.08 -21.31 1.17
C THR A 11 13.00 -20.54 1.92
N GLY A 12 12.87 -19.23 1.66
CA GLY A 12 12.01 -18.33 2.44
C GLY A 12 12.74 -17.62 3.59
N THR A 13 13.98 -18.00 3.92
CA THR A 13 14.75 -17.31 4.96
C THR A 13 15.18 -15.93 4.48
N VAL A 14 14.89 -14.90 5.26
CA VAL A 14 15.37 -13.54 4.97
C VAL A 14 16.82 -13.38 5.44
N VAL A 15 17.70 -13.11 4.49
CA VAL A 15 19.14 -13.00 4.68
C VAL A 15 19.65 -11.63 4.24
N TYR A 16 20.77 -11.22 4.82
CA TYR A 16 21.52 -10.02 4.46
C TYR A 16 22.77 -10.42 3.67
N ASP A 17 22.96 -9.76 2.53
CA ASP A 17 24.14 -9.85 1.68
C ASP A 17 25.07 -8.65 1.94
N PRO A 18 26.18 -8.84 2.67
CA PRO A 18 27.12 -7.76 2.98
C PRO A 18 27.86 -7.25 1.74
N ARG A 19 27.96 -8.04 0.66
CA ARG A 19 28.63 -7.59 -0.56
C ARG A 19 27.80 -6.53 -1.29
N SER A 20 26.49 -6.71 -1.30
CA SER A 20 25.56 -5.83 -2.01
C SER A 20 24.89 -4.80 -1.11
N ASP A 21 25.11 -4.87 0.22
CA ASP A 21 24.39 -4.14 1.26
C ASP A 21 22.86 -4.24 1.10
N LYS A 22 22.37 -5.48 0.91
CA LYS A 22 20.96 -5.76 0.58
C LYS A 22 20.38 -6.88 1.42
N VAL A 23 19.07 -6.82 1.62
CA VAL A 23 18.28 -7.84 2.30
C VAL A 23 17.35 -8.52 1.30
N GLY A 24 17.32 -9.85 1.29
CA GLY A 24 16.49 -10.64 0.39
C GLY A 24 16.02 -11.96 1.00
N GLU A 25 14.99 -12.54 0.41
CA GLU A 25 14.54 -13.89 0.68
C GLU A 25 15.42 -14.89 -0.07
N TYR A 26 15.91 -15.89 0.63
CA TYR A 26 16.69 -16.97 0.03
C TYR A 26 15.78 -17.89 -0.79
N GLN A 27 16.08 -18.04 -2.08
CA GLN A 27 15.30 -18.86 -3.02
C GLN A 27 15.89 -20.26 -3.27
N GLY A 28 17.12 -20.50 -2.84
CA GLY A 28 17.86 -21.74 -3.13
C GLY A 28 19.29 -21.47 -3.64
N LYS A 29 20.00 -22.54 -4.01
CA LYS A 29 21.31 -22.45 -4.67
C LYS A 29 21.17 -22.57 -6.19
N ALA A 30 21.95 -21.79 -6.91
CA ALA A 30 22.18 -21.90 -8.35
C ALA A 30 23.69 -22.08 -8.56
N GLY A 31 24.13 -23.35 -8.59
CA GLY A 31 25.55 -23.69 -8.62
C GLY A 31 26.30 -23.19 -7.37
N PRO A 32 27.43 -22.45 -7.50
CA PRO A 32 28.19 -21.94 -6.36
C PRO A 32 27.54 -20.72 -5.68
N HIS A 33 26.47 -20.17 -6.26
CA HIS A 33 25.81 -18.98 -5.75
C HIS A 33 24.46 -19.30 -5.09
N ALA A 34 24.09 -18.48 -4.11
CA ALA A 34 22.75 -18.39 -3.56
C ALA A 34 21.91 -17.44 -4.41
N LEU A 35 20.67 -17.80 -4.71
CA LEU A 35 19.73 -16.91 -5.38
C LEU A 35 18.87 -16.20 -4.32
N LEU A 36 18.87 -14.87 -4.36
CA LEU A 36 18.10 -14.03 -3.44
C LEU A 36 17.04 -13.23 -4.19
N ARG A 37 15.86 -13.11 -3.59
CA ARG A 37 14.74 -12.31 -4.09
C ARG A 37 14.50 -11.09 -3.20
N PRO A 38 14.28 -9.88 -3.74
CA PRO A 38 13.93 -8.73 -2.92
C PRO A 38 12.56 -8.92 -2.26
N LEU A 39 12.39 -8.50 -1.00
CA LEU A 39 11.11 -8.59 -0.26
C LEU A 39 9.94 -7.80 -0.90
N GLY A 40 10.27 -6.90 -1.83
CA GLY A 40 9.29 -6.11 -2.59
C GLY A 40 8.89 -6.70 -3.94
N GLY A 41 9.47 -7.84 -4.32
CA GLY A 41 9.54 -8.25 -5.72
C GLY A 41 10.62 -7.48 -6.49
N GLY A 42 10.85 -7.85 -7.75
CA GLY A 42 11.90 -7.29 -8.60
C GLY A 42 12.92 -8.33 -9.03
N ARG A 43 14.05 -7.86 -9.58
CA ARG A 43 15.08 -8.75 -10.13
C ARG A 43 15.82 -9.48 -9.01
N GLU A 44 15.79 -10.80 -9.08
CA GLU A 44 16.58 -11.69 -8.24
C GLU A 44 18.07 -11.49 -8.50
N TRP A 45 18.90 -11.70 -7.48
CA TRP A 45 20.35 -11.57 -7.60
C TRP A 45 21.09 -12.75 -6.98
N GLU A 46 22.27 -13.00 -7.52
CA GLU A 46 23.17 -14.04 -7.06
C GLU A 46 24.08 -13.47 -5.95
N ALA A 47 24.22 -14.21 -4.85
CA ALA A 47 25.09 -13.89 -3.74
C ALA A 47 25.97 -15.09 -3.37
N ARG A 48 27.08 -14.84 -2.68
CA ARG A 48 27.94 -15.93 -2.20
C ARG A 48 27.34 -16.49 -0.91
N PRO A 49 26.93 -17.77 -0.86
CA PRO A 49 26.25 -18.34 0.30
C PRO A 49 27.07 -18.24 1.59
N GLU A 50 28.41 -18.30 1.47
CA GLU A 50 29.36 -18.18 2.58
C GLU A 50 29.41 -16.79 3.23
N LEU A 51 28.99 -15.74 2.52
CA LEU A 51 28.96 -14.36 3.03
C LEU A 51 27.59 -13.97 3.59
N LEU A 52 26.56 -14.77 3.29
CA LEU A 52 25.21 -14.48 3.71
C LEU A 52 25.04 -14.77 5.20
N ARG A 53 24.27 -13.91 5.87
CA ARG A 53 23.84 -14.11 7.26
C ARG A 53 22.34 -13.90 7.41
N PRO A 54 21.70 -14.43 8.46
CA PRO A 54 20.34 -14.05 8.80
C PRO A 54 20.25 -12.52 8.94
N ALA A 55 19.23 -11.92 8.33
CA ALA A 55 18.95 -10.51 8.53
C ALA A 55 18.51 -10.27 9.98
N THR A 56 18.94 -9.17 10.59
CA THR A 56 18.44 -8.76 11.91
C THR A 56 16.97 -8.33 11.82
N PRO A 57 16.22 -8.31 12.94
CA PRO A 57 14.85 -7.79 12.94
C PRO A 57 14.73 -6.39 12.35
N THR A 58 15.69 -5.50 12.67
CA THR A 58 15.74 -4.13 12.13
C THR A 58 15.96 -4.13 10.62
N GLU A 59 16.91 -4.91 10.11
CA GLU A 59 17.16 -5.02 8.66
C GLU A 59 15.95 -5.56 7.90
N ARG A 60 15.27 -6.57 8.46
CA ARG A 60 14.01 -7.10 7.89
C ARG A 60 12.92 -6.04 7.85
N LEU A 61 12.76 -5.27 8.93
CA LEU A 61 11.76 -4.21 9.01
C LEU A 61 12.06 -3.08 8.02
N THR A 62 13.30 -2.59 7.98
CA THR A 62 13.74 -1.55 7.04
C THR A 62 13.55 -2.00 5.60
N ALA A 63 13.91 -3.24 5.27
CA ALA A 63 13.72 -3.80 3.94
C ALA A 63 12.24 -3.94 3.56
N SER A 64 11.40 -4.40 4.50
CA SER A 64 9.95 -4.49 4.32
C SER A 64 9.30 -3.13 4.11
N LEU A 65 9.73 -2.11 4.86
CA LEU A 65 9.25 -0.73 4.70
C LEU A 65 9.67 -0.14 3.35
N ARG A 66 10.93 -0.32 2.94
CA ARG A 66 11.40 0.09 1.61
C ARG A 66 10.57 -0.59 0.52
N ALA A 67 10.34 -1.89 0.62
CA ALA A 67 9.51 -2.65 -0.31
C ALA A 67 8.06 -2.12 -0.38
N ALA A 68 7.42 -1.87 0.76
CA ALA A 68 6.08 -1.30 0.81
C ALA A 68 6.03 0.10 0.17
N ASN A 69 7.01 0.96 0.48
CA ASN A 69 7.10 2.29 -0.10
C ASN A 69 7.31 2.23 -1.62
N SER A 70 8.20 1.36 -2.11
CA SER A 70 8.39 1.14 -3.55
C SER A 70 7.11 0.64 -4.24
N ARG A 71 6.32 -0.21 -3.57
CA ARG A 71 5.00 -0.64 -4.06
C ARG A 71 4.00 0.51 -4.21
N SER A 72 3.92 1.36 -3.20
CA SER A 72 3.08 2.56 -3.23
C SER A 72 3.53 3.58 -4.30
N LEU A 73 4.78 3.51 -4.76
CA LEU A 73 5.39 4.42 -5.71
C LEU A 73 5.50 3.84 -7.15
N HIS A 74 4.70 2.83 -7.52
CA HIS A 74 4.75 2.11 -8.82
C HIS A 74 4.66 2.95 -10.13
N GLY A 75 4.69 4.29 -10.06
CA GLY A 75 4.83 5.19 -11.21
C GLY A 75 6.22 5.84 -11.36
N GLY A 76 7.24 5.39 -10.63
CA GLY A 76 8.55 6.06 -10.59
C GLY A 76 8.45 7.49 -10.05
N PRO A 77 9.55 8.26 -10.03
CA PRO A 77 9.52 9.67 -9.67
C PRO A 77 8.62 10.46 -10.65
N PRO A 78 7.76 11.39 -10.18
CA PRO A 78 6.96 12.24 -11.05
C PRO A 78 7.84 13.03 -12.03
N THR A 79 7.49 12.99 -13.32
CA THR A 79 8.14 13.79 -14.36
C THR A 79 7.53 15.19 -14.38
N PRO A 80 8.34 16.27 -14.44
CA PRO A 80 7.80 17.63 -14.54
C PRO A 80 7.03 17.83 -15.86
N VAL A 81 5.91 18.55 -15.79
CA VAL A 81 5.16 18.97 -16.98
C VAL A 81 5.99 19.99 -17.76
N ARG A 82 6.04 19.86 -19.09
CA ARG A 82 6.76 20.80 -19.95
C ARG A 82 6.24 22.22 -19.77
N ASP A 83 7.15 23.18 -19.81
CA ASP A 83 6.85 24.62 -19.70
C ASP A 83 6.18 25.07 -18.39
N CYS A 84 6.14 24.22 -17.37
CA CYS A 84 5.72 24.59 -16.02
C CYS A 84 6.94 24.84 -15.12
N ALA A 85 7.22 26.12 -14.84
CA ALA A 85 8.36 26.52 -13.99
C ALA A 85 8.32 25.86 -12.59
N ALA A 86 7.16 25.83 -11.94
CA ALA A 86 7.01 25.20 -10.61
C ALA A 86 7.30 23.69 -10.63
N CYS A 87 6.95 22.98 -11.71
CA CYS A 87 7.32 21.58 -11.88
C CYS A 87 8.85 21.42 -12.04
N ALA A 88 9.48 22.31 -12.81
CA ALA A 88 10.92 22.29 -13.03
C ALA A 88 11.69 22.59 -11.73
N ASP A 89 11.24 23.56 -10.93
CA ASP A 89 11.86 23.91 -9.64
C ASP A 89 11.82 22.73 -8.66
N LEU A 90 10.66 22.08 -8.53
CA LEU A 90 10.51 20.90 -7.65
C LEU A 90 11.34 19.70 -8.14
N ALA A 91 11.47 19.52 -9.46
CA ALA A 91 12.38 18.53 -10.02
C ALA A 91 13.85 18.87 -9.72
N GLY A 92 14.24 20.15 -9.80
CA GLY A 92 15.57 20.62 -9.43
C GLY A 92 15.89 20.42 -7.95
N LEU A 93 14.92 20.66 -7.05
CA LEU A 93 15.07 20.36 -5.62
C LEU A 93 15.30 18.87 -5.37
N ARG A 94 14.59 18.00 -6.08
CA ARG A 94 14.79 16.55 -6.02
C ARG A 94 16.19 16.16 -6.47
N ASP A 95 16.65 16.69 -7.60
CA ASP A 95 17.96 16.35 -8.16
C ASP A 95 19.10 16.84 -7.23
N ALA A 96 18.93 18.03 -6.62
CA ALA A 96 19.84 18.52 -5.59
C ALA A 96 19.84 17.65 -4.32
N ALA A 97 18.67 17.18 -3.87
CA ALA A 97 18.54 16.25 -2.75
C ALA A 97 19.24 14.91 -3.02
N ARG A 98 19.11 14.39 -4.25
CA ARG A 98 19.81 13.17 -4.67
C ARG A 98 21.33 13.37 -4.70
N ALA A 99 21.81 14.50 -5.21
CA ALA A 99 23.24 14.82 -5.27
C ALA A 99 23.89 14.87 -3.88
N ARG A 100 23.13 15.26 -2.84
CA ARG A 100 23.58 15.26 -1.44
C ARG A 100 23.19 14.01 -0.64
N HIS A 101 22.63 12.99 -1.30
CA HIS A 101 22.16 11.74 -0.69
C HIS A 101 21.13 11.91 0.45
N ASP A 102 20.25 12.91 0.33
CA ASP A 102 19.18 13.19 1.29
C ASP A 102 17.84 12.59 0.80
N GLY A 103 17.57 11.35 1.22
CA GLY A 103 16.39 10.61 0.79
C GLY A 103 15.06 11.18 1.31
N SER A 104 15.08 11.88 2.44
CA SER A 104 13.89 12.55 2.99
C SER A 104 13.50 13.72 2.10
N ALA A 105 14.45 14.60 1.79
CA ALA A 105 14.20 15.73 0.90
C ALA A 105 13.84 15.29 -0.53
N GLU A 106 14.44 14.20 -1.04
CA GLU A 106 14.04 13.62 -2.33
C GLU A 106 12.57 13.19 -2.32
N THR A 107 12.13 12.56 -1.22
CA THR A 107 10.73 12.12 -1.05
C THR A 107 9.79 13.31 -0.95
N ASP A 108 10.14 14.34 -0.18
CA ASP A 108 9.32 15.56 -0.03
C ASP A 108 9.15 16.29 -1.36
N ALA A 109 10.22 16.43 -2.15
CA ALA A 109 10.14 17.03 -3.48
C ALA A 109 9.20 16.24 -4.42
N ASN A 110 9.23 14.91 -4.37
CA ASN A 110 8.30 14.06 -5.13
C ASN A 110 6.84 14.25 -4.67
N VAL A 111 6.59 14.34 -3.36
CA VAL A 111 5.25 14.59 -2.79
C VAL A 111 4.72 15.95 -3.24
N LEU A 112 5.53 17.00 -3.13
CA LEU A 112 5.18 18.35 -3.55
C LEU A 112 4.90 18.42 -5.05
N LEU A 113 5.72 17.76 -5.88
CA LEU A 113 5.51 17.72 -7.33
C LEU A 113 4.20 17.04 -7.70
N ARG A 114 3.89 15.87 -7.09
CA ARG A 114 2.58 15.22 -7.29
C ARG A 114 1.41 16.09 -6.82
N ARG A 115 1.56 16.80 -5.70
CA ARG A 115 0.51 17.69 -5.18
C ARG A 115 0.26 18.86 -6.12
N HIS A 116 1.32 19.50 -6.63
CA HIS A 116 1.23 20.59 -7.60
C HIS A 116 0.54 20.09 -8.88
N GLN A 117 1.00 18.95 -9.41
CA GLN A 117 0.44 18.31 -10.59
C GLN A 117 -1.05 17.99 -10.45
N ARG A 118 -1.49 17.40 -9.34
CA ARG A 118 -2.91 17.17 -9.07
C ARG A 118 -3.73 18.44 -8.92
N ARG A 119 -3.10 19.57 -8.60
CA ARG A 119 -3.82 20.84 -8.42
C ARG A 119 -3.93 21.65 -9.70
N TYR A 120 -2.92 21.59 -10.57
CA TYR A 120 -2.80 22.49 -11.72
C TYR A 120 -2.71 21.78 -13.07
N HIS A 121 -2.49 20.46 -13.07
CA HIS A 121 -2.25 19.66 -14.26
C HIS A 121 -3.11 18.39 -14.33
N THR A 122 -4.23 18.33 -13.58
CA THR A 122 -5.19 17.21 -13.66
C THR A 122 -5.63 16.92 -15.09
N ALA A 123 -6.05 17.96 -15.81
CA ALA A 123 -6.44 17.87 -17.22
C ALA A 123 -5.30 17.40 -18.14
N PHE A 124 -4.05 17.75 -17.84
CA PHE A 124 -2.88 17.39 -18.67
C PHE A 124 -2.36 15.98 -18.39
N LEU A 125 -2.52 15.47 -17.17
CA LEU A 125 -2.00 14.15 -16.77
C LEU A 125 -2.95 12.99 -17.09
N GLY A 126 -4.12 13.28 -17.69
CA GLY A 126 -5.14 12.26 -17.94
C GLY A 126 -5.59 11.54 -16.67
N LEU A 127 -5.30 12.13 -15.50
CA LEU A 127 -5.82 11.64 -14.25
C LEU A 127 -7.29 12.08 -14.23
N PRO A 128 -8.25 11.17 -14.02
CA PRO A 128 -9.61 11.60 -13.78
C PRO A 128 -9.54 12.66 -12.70
N GLU A 129 -10.17 13.81 -12.93
CA GLU A 129 -10.54 14.65 -11.81
C GLU A 129 -11.15 13.68 -10.81
N TYR A 130 -10.60 13.63 -9.60
CA TYR A 130 -11.29 12.93 -8.53
C TYR A 130 -12.52 13.81 -8.24
N THR A 131 -13.51 13.76 -9.14
CA THR A 131 -14.90 13.82 -8.73
C THR A 131 -14.93 12.71 -7.71
N ALA A 132 -15.05 13.08 -6.43
CA ALA A 132 -15.41 12.10 -5.42
C ALA A 132 -16.51 11.30 -6.09
N ALA A 133 -16.25 10.03 -6.39
CA ALA A 133 -17.30 9.17 -6.91
C ALA A 133 -18.47 9.48 -6.01
N GLU A 134 -19.61 9.84 -6.59
CA GLU A 134 -20.83 9.94 -5.81
C GLU A 134 -21.04 8.53 -5.29
N TYR A 135 -20.42 8.23 -4.14
CA TYR A 135 -20.67 7.06 -3.36
C TYR A 135 -22.11 7.30 -2.98
N THR A 136 -23.04 6.68 -3.72
CA THR A 136 -24.39 6.47 -3.22
C THR A 136 -24.17 5.89 -1.85
N ALA A 137 -24.52 6.67 -0.82
CA ALA A 137 -24.19 6.35 0.54
C ALA A 137 -24.63 4.91 0.76
N ALA A 138 -23.68 4.02 1.08
CA ALA A 138 -23.95 2.60 1.16
C ALA A 138 -25.21 2.46 2.01
N GLU A 139 -26.23 1.80 1.50
CA GLU A 139 -27.48 1.67 2.23
C GLU A 139 -27.24 0.73 3.41
N TYR A 140 -27.28 1.26 4.64
CA TYR A 140 -27.06 0.50 5.87
C TYR A 140 -28.40 -0.06 6.35
N GLU A 141 -28.51 -1.37 6.53
CA GLU A 141 -29.62 -1.97 7.25
C GLU A 141 -29.10 -2.72 8.47
N MET A 142 -29.78 -2.57 9.61
CA MET A 142 -29.44 -3.23 10.86
C MET A 142 -30.70 -3.88 11.45
N SER A 143 -30.62 -5.16 11.82
CA SER A 143 -31.69 -5.90 12.47
C SER A 143 -31.31 -6.33 13.88
N CYS A 144 -32.28 -6.38 14.79
CA CYS A 144 -32.07 -6.92 16.13
C CYS A 144 -31.96 -8.45 16.06
N THR A 145 -31.05 -9.06 16.83
CA THR A 145 -30.93 -10.52 16.88
C THR A 145 -31.92 -11.20 17.82
N HIS A 146 -32.63 -10.42 18.63
CA HIS A 146 -33.52 -10.92 19.69
C HIS A 146 -35.01 -10.77 19.35
N CYS A 147 -35.36 -9.91 18.40
CA CYS A 147 -36.74 -9.67 17.98
C CYS A 147 -36.77 -9.28 16.48
N PRO A 148 -37.95 -9.24 15.83
CA PRO A 148 -38.04 -8.99 14.39
C PRO A 148 -37.82 -7.52 14.00
N ALA A 149 -37.40 -6.65 14.92
CA ALA A 149 -37.19 -5.24 14.64
C ALA A 149 -35.96 -5.02 13.74
N ALA A 150 -36.13 -4.19 12.72
CA ALA A 150 -35.07 -3.75 11.82
C ALA A 150 -35.13 -2.23 11.61
N SER A 151 -33.98 -1.61 11.37
CA SER A 151 -33.83 -0.18 11.14
C SER A 151 -34.44 0.27 9.80
N GLY A 152 -34.66 -0.68 8.88
CA GLY A 152 -34.80 -0.41 7.45
C GLY A 152 -33.50 0.14 6.85
N THR A 153 -33.53 0.40 5.55
CA THR A 153 -32.44 1.03 4.81
C THR A 153 -32.22 2.46 5.30
N ARG A 154 -30.99 2.78 5.71
CA ARG A 154 -30.56 4.13 6.13
C ARG A 154 -29.38 4.63 5.30
N PRO A 155 -29.35 5.92 4.95
CA PRO A 155 -28.28 6.51 4.17
C PRO A 155 -26.95 6.63 4.93
N GLY A 156 -26.92 6.54 6.27
CA GLY A 156 -25.65 6.60 7.00
C GLY A 156 -25.60 5.91 8.36
N PRO A 157 -24.38 5.79 8.93
CA PRO A 157 -24.17 5.13 10.23
C PRO A 157 -24.86 5.86 11.40
N ALA A 158 -25.01 7.19 11.34
CA ALA A 158 -25.61 7.97 12.42
C ALA A 158 -27.09 7.61 12.67
N GLU A 159 -27.87 7.38 11.61
CA GLU A 159 -29.29 7.01 11.75
C GLU A 159 -29.44 5.57 12.27
N ILE A 160 -28.47 4.70 11.98
CA ILE A 160 -28.42 3.35 12.55
C ILE A 160 -28.14 3.41 14.05
N GLU A 161 -27.22 4.27 14.48
CA GLU A 161 -26.91 4.48 15.89
C GLU A 161 -28.09 5.08 16.66
N GLU A 162 -28.83 6.02 16.05
CA GLU A 162 -30.05 6.58 16.63
C GLU A 162 -31.13 5.50 16.83
N TRP A 163 -31.38 4.68 15.80
CA TRP A 163 -32.32 3.56 15.91
C TRP A 163 -31.90 2.53 16.97
N GLN A 164 -30.63 2.13 17.01
CA GLN A 164 -30.11 1.21 18.03
C GLN A 164 -30.30 1.78 19.44
N SER A 165 -30.08 3.08 19.60
CA SER A 165 -30.21 3.76 20.89
C SER A 165 -31.67 3.87 21.33
N GLY A 166 -32.61 4.09 20.40
CA GLY A 166 -34.06 4.04 20.69
C GLY A 166 -34.51 2.63 21.05
N HIS A 167 -34.19 1.66 20.20
CA HIS A 167 -34.56 0.26 20.39
C HIS A 167 -34.01 -0.35 21.67
N ALA A 168 -32.76 -0.03 22.03
CA ALA A 168 -32.15 -0.47 23.27
C ALA A 168 -32.84 0.14 24.51
N ARG A 169 -33.27 1.40 24.45
CA ARG A 169 -34.00 2.05 25.54
C ARG A 169 -35.38 1.45 25.75
N GLU A 170 -36.05 1.07 24.68
CA GLU A 170 -37.42 0.53 24.73
C GLU A 170 -37.45 -0.96 25.06
N THR A 171 -36.50 -1.75 24.55
CA THR A 171 -36.55 -3.23 24.63
C THR A 171 -35.43 -3.86 25.45
N GLY A 172 -34.39 -3.08 25.80
CA GLY A 172 -33.19 -3.60 26.47
C GLY A 172 -32.27 -4.43 25.59
N HIS A 173 -32.60 -4.64 24.30
CA HIS A 173 -31.75 -5.40 23.39
C HIS A 173 -30.54 -4.57 22.94
N THR A 174 -29.36 -5.19 22.96
CA THR A 174 -28.10 -4.52 22.60
C THR A 174 -27.32 -5.23 21.49
N ARG A 175 -27.85 -6.35 20.98
CA ARG A 175 -27.21 -7.16 19.94
C ARG A 175 -27.93 -7.03 18.60
N TYR A 176 -27.16 -6.64 17.59
CA TYR A 176 -27.65 -6.30 16.25
C TYR A 176 -26.83 -7.00 15.17
N ARG A 177 -27.47 -7.33 14.05
CA ARG A 177 -26.86 -7.86 12.83
C ARG A 177 -26.99 -6.84 11.71
N ARG A 178 -25.88 -6.58 11.02
CA ARG A 178 -25.86 -5.71 9.84
C ARG A 178 -26.18 -6.51 8.58
N ALA A 179 -27.11 -6.02 7.77
CA ALA A 179 -27.30 -6.44 6.39
C ALA A 179 -26.69 -5.36 5.46
N PHE A 180 -26.00 -5.81 4.42
CA PHE A 180 -25.48 -4.93 3.38
C PHE A 180 -26.34 -5.14 2.14
N THR A 181 -27.01 -4.10 1.65
CA THR A 181 -27.42 -4.09 0.25
C THR A 181 -26.17 -3.82 -0.60
N GLU A 182 -26.15 -4.44 -1.76
CA GLU A 182 -24.95 -4.68 -2.56
C GLU A 182 -24.18 -3.40 -2.86
N TYR A 183 -22.84 -3.46 -2.79
CA TYR A 183 -22.00 -2.38 -3.32
C TYR A 183 -22.42 -2.14 -4.77
N ALA A 184 -22.94 -0.95 -5.06
CA ALA A 184 -23.14 -0.50 -6.43
C ALA A 184 -21.80 -0.69 -7.18
N ALA A 185 -21.74 -1.69 -8.05
CA ALA A 185 -20.59 -1.89 -8.91
C ALA A 185 -20.44 -0.62 -9.76
N PRO A 186 -19.22 -0.07 -9.90
CA PRO A 186 -19.04 1.06 -10.80
C PRO A 186 -19.46 0.63 -12.20
N ASN A 187 -20.36 1.41 -12.83
CA ASN A 187 -20.78 1.21 -14.20
C ASN A 187 -19.54 1.04 -15.08
N ARG A 188 -19.39 -0.15 -15.66
CA ARG A 188 -18.32 -0.46 -16.60
C ARG A 188 -18.67 0.24 -17.92
N PRO A 189 -17.86 1.18 -18.44
CA PRO A 189 -18.18 1.80 -19.72
C PRO A 189 -18.14 0.71 -20.81
N GLU A 190 -19.25 0.60 -21.54
CA GLU A 190 -19.38 -0.29 -22.70
C GLU A 190 -18.39 0.16 -23.80
N ARG A 191 -17.73 -0.81 -24.45
CA ARG A 191 -16.71 -0.58 -25.48
C ARG A 191 -17.32 -0.30 -26.84
#